data_AF-A0A386UHI4-F1
#
_entry.id   AF-A0A386UHI4-F1
#
_cell.length_a   1.000
_cell.length_b   1.000
_cell.length_c   1.000
_cell.angle_alpha   90.00
_cell.angle_beta   90.00
_cell.angle_gamma   90.00
#
_symmetry.space_group_name_H-M   'P 1'
#
loop_
_entity.id
_entity.type
_entity.pdbx_description
1 polymer ?
#
loop_
_entity_poly.entity_id
_entity_poly.type
_entity_poly.pdbx_seq_one_letter_code
_entity_poly.pdbx_strand_id
1 'polypeptide(L)'
;MRKQMFGALMGASIAAMAGPALAHVTLERAEAPAGSTYKAVLRIGHGCDGKATRTLRVQIPDGFYNAKPMPKPGWQLATTTGPYARPYDNHGTAMTEGVREITWSGGELPDDWYDEFVLRGTIGPEVAPGAALYFPTVQECDGAAAEWTDASGNAAAENPAPALQVTEAADHGDGHAHGHDAAGAAVLGDLSIAGASARATPPGAPVGGVVLDATNKGAADDRLVSASTPVAGRVEIHEMAMEGDIMRMRPLPDGWPVPAGQTVSMQAGGQHLMLMELKGPLVEGQALPLTLRFEHAGEVALTVPVGPAGGKGASHAGH
;
A
#
# COMPACT_ATOMS: atom_id res chain seq x y z
N MET A 1 6.29 63.12 -45.55
CA MET A 1 4.93 62.57 -45.38
C MET A 1 4.80 61.24 -46.12
N ARG A 2 4.79 60.12 -45.39
CA ARG A 2 3.98 58.91 -45.67
C ARG A 2 4.30 57.84 -44.61
N LYS A 3 3.34 57.63 -43.71
CA LYS A 3 3.25 56.49 -42.78
C LYS A 3 2.77 55.27 -43.55
N GLN A 4 3.35 54.08 -43.34
CA GLN A 4 2.70 52.75 -43.36
C GLN A 4 3.58 51.82 -42.51
N MET A 5 3.30 51.58 -41.22
CA MET A 5 2.47 50.48 -40.68
C MET A 5 2.69 49.14 -41.39
N PHE A 6 3.50 48.27 -40.79
CA PHE A 6 3.44 46.81 -40.99
C PHE A 6 3.25 46.16 -39.61
N GLY A 7 2.14 45.44 -39.48
CA GLY A 7 1.69 44.83 -38.23
C GLY A 7 2.49 43.58 -37.86
N ALA A 8 2.64 43.39 -36.55
CA ALA A 8 3.16 42.16 -35.97
C ALA A 8 2.09 41.04 -36.08
N LEU A 9 2.36 40.01 -36.88
CA LEU A 9 1.66 38.73 -36.78
C LEU A 9 2.28 37.97 -35.59
N MET A 10 1.57 37.96 -34.47
CA MET A 10 1.89 37.11 -33.33
C MET A 10 1.20 35.76 -33.58
N GLY A 11 1.93 34.82 -34.18
CA GLY A 11 1.48 33.44 -34.35
C GLY A 11 1.47 32.73 -32.99
N ALA A 12 0.27 32.54 -32.42
CA ALA A 12 0.10 31.70 -31.24
C ALA A 12 0.13 30.23 -31.69
N SER A 13 1.31 29.61 -31.58
CA SER A 13 1.47 28.16 -31.73
C SER A 13 0.80 27.46 -30.53
N ILE A 14 -0.42 26.99 -30.72
CA ILE A 14 -1.08 26.06 -29.79
C ILE A 14 -0.38 24.70 -29.98
N ALA A 15 0.61 24.43 -29.13
CA ALA A 15 1.12 23.07 -28.97
C ALA A 15 0.06 22.26 -28.22
N ALA A 16 -0.76 21.52 -28.96
CA ALA A 16 -1.63 20.51 -28.38
C ALA A 16 -0.74 19.43 -27.73
N MET A 17 -0.62 19.47 -26.41
CA MET A 17 -0.07 18.36 -25.66
C MET A 17 -1.11 17.24 -25.71
N ALA A 18 -0.94 16.29 -26.63
CA ALA A 18 -1.66 15.04 -26.60
C ALA A 18 -1.26 14.32 -25.30
N GLY A 19 -2.14 14.34 -24.30
CA GLY A 19 -2.00 13.46 -23.14
C GLY A 19 -1.99 11.99 -23.61
N PRO A 20 -1.32 11.09 -22.89
CA PRO A 20 -1.37 9.67 -23.22
C PRO A 20 -2.83 9.22 -23.23
N ALA A 21 -3.26 8.56 -24.30
CA ALA A 21 -4.57 7.96 -24.37
C ALA A 21 -4.68 6.93 -23.22
N LEU A 22 -5.63 7.13 -22.31
CA LEU A 22 -5.90 6.31 -21.11
C LEU A 22 -6.49 4.92 -21.46
N ALA A 23 -6.21 4.39 -22.64
CA ALA A 23 -6.82 3.18 -23.18
C ALA A 23 -6.11 1.88 -22.75
N HIS A 24 -4.88 1.97 -22.26
CA HIS A 24 -4.09 0.77 -21.95
C HIS A 24 -4.41 0.20 -20.58
N VAL A 25 -4.22 -1.12 -20.44
CA VAL A 25 -4.20 -1.75 -19.11
C VAL A 25 -2.99 -1.24 -18.33
N THR A 26 -3.21 -0.87 -17.07
CA THR A 26 -2.15 -0.33 -16.20
C THR A 26 -2.14 -1.02 -14.84
N LEU A 27 -1.00 -0.93 -14.16
CA LEU A 27 -0.90 -1.25 -12.74
C LEU A 27 -1.14 0.02 -11.91
N GLU A 28 -1.97 -0.06 -10.88
CA GLU A 28 -2.21 1.07 -9.96
C GLU A 28 -0.91 1.60 -9.34
N ARG A 29 -0.01 0.69 -8.94
CA ARG A 29 1.34 1.00 -8.46
C ARG A 29 2.35 0.42 -9.42
N ALA A 30 3.03 1.28 -10.18
CA ALA A 30 3.96 0.85 -11.22
C ALA A 30 5.38 0.57 -10.72
N GLU A 31 5.66 0.71 -9.43
CA GLU A 31 7.00 0.51 -8.85
C GLU A 31 6.93 -0.24 -7.51
N ALA A 32 7.91 -1.11 -7.23
CA ALA A 32 8.06 -1.77 -5.93
C ALA A 32 9.48 -2.34 -5.69
N PRO A 33 9.95 -2.45 -4.43
CA PRO A 33 11.27 -3.02 -4.11
C PRO A 33 11.42 -4.50 -4.45
N ALA A 34 12.60 -4.91 -4.90
CA ALA A 34 12.96 -6.33 -4.98
C ALA A 34 12.79 -7.01 -3.60
N GLY A 35 12.35 -8.27 -3.58
CA GLY A 35 12.11 -9.04 -2.34
C GLY A 35 10.80 -8.70 -1.62
N SER A 36 10.08 -7.66 -2.03
CA SER A 36 8.86 -7.23 -1.36
C SER A 36 7.62 -8.01 -1.80
N THR A 37 6.61 -8.05 -0.93
CA THR A 37 5.25 -8.44 -1.34
C THR A 37 4.61 -7.31 -2.12
N TYR A 38 3.97 -7.65 -3.23
CA TYR A 38 3.32 -6.69 -4.12
C TYR A 38 1.87 -7.08 -4.39
N LYS A 39 0.98 -6.08 -4.32
CA LYS A 39 -0.43 -6.18 -4.71
C LYS A 39 -0.57 -5.56 -6.09
N ALA A 40 -0.66 -6.39 -7.13
CA ALA A 40 -0.90 -5.95 -8.49
C ALA A 40 -2.41 -5.68 -8.66
N VAL A 41 -2.75 -4.43 -8.96
CA VAL A 41 -4.11 -4.00 -9.30
C VAL A 41 -4.08 -3.63 -10.77
N LEU A 42 -4.55 -4.54 -11.63
CA LEU A 42 -4.67 -4.30 -13.06
C LEU A 42 -5.96 -3.52 -13.32
N ARG A 43 -5.82 -2.30 -13.85
CA ARG A 43 -6.95 -1.43 -14.21
C ARG A 43 -7.28 -1.64 -15.69
N ILE A 44 -8.49 -2.13 -15.96
CA ILE A 44 -9.03 -2.33 -17.31
C ILE A 44 -9.97 -1.16 -17.58
N GLY A 45 -9.60 -0.27 -18.51
CA GLY A 45 -10.26 1.02 -18.70
C GLY A 45 -11.60 0.95 -19.44
N HIS A 46 -11.75 -0.01 -20.34
CA HIS A 46 -12.89 -0.17 -21.23
C HIS A 46 -12.92 -1.58 -21.82
N GLY A 47 -13.86 -1.83 -22.74
CA GLY A 47 -14.03 -3.05 -23.51
C GLY A 47 -13.05 -3.15 -24.69
N CYS A 48 -13.31 -4.02 -25.66
CA CYS A 48 -12.52 -4.11 -26.89
C CYS A 48 -13.43 -3.73 -28.05
N ASP A 49 -13.02 -2.78 -28.89
CA ASP A 49 -13.81 -2.31 -30.04
C ASP A 49 -15.28 -1.96 -29.70
N GLY A 50 -15.52 -1.34 -28.53
CA GLY A 50 -16.87 -1.00 -28.07
C GLY A 50 -17.67 -2.18 -27.52
N LYS A 51 -17.05 -3.35 -27.33
CA LYS A 51 -17.68 -4.58 -26.83
C LYS A 51 -17.26 -4.87 -25.40
N ALA A 52 -18.19 -5.38 -24.60
CA ALA A 52 -17.92 -5.72 -23.22
C ALA A 52 -16.84 -6.82 -23.09
N THR A 53 -15.94 -6.65 -22.12
CA THR A 53 -14.99 -7.69 -21.74
C THR A 53 -15.71 -8.82 -21.04
N ARG A 54 -15.42 -10.05 -21.48
CA ARG A 54 -15.96 -11.30 -20.92
C ARG A 54 -14.91 -12.16 -20.25
N THR A 55 -13.67 -12.05 -20.72
CA THR A 55 -12.53 -12.77 -20.16
C THR A 55 -11.32 -11.85 -20.04
N LEU A 56 -10.61 -11.97 -18.93
CA LEU A 56 -9.29 -11.38 -18.73
C LEU A 56 -8.30 -12.49 -18.37
N ARG A 57 -7.20 -12.59 -19.12
CA ARG A 57 -6.10 -13.52 -18.86
C ARG A 57 -4.85 -12.72 -18.56
N VAL A 58 -4.17 -13.07 -17.48
CA VAL A 58 -2.94 -12.41 -17.04
C VAL A 58 -1.85 -13.45 -16.88
N GLN A 59 -0.75 -13.28 -17.60
CA GLN A 59 0.45 -14.09 -17.41
C GLN A 59 1.28 -13.54 -16.25
N ILE A 60 1.78 -14.44 -15.41
CA ILE A 60 2.66 -14.10 -14.30
C ILE A 60 4.10 -14.10 -14.81
N PRO A 61 4.85 -12.99 -14.70
CA PRO A 61 6.23 -12.94 -15.18
C PRO A 61 7.16 -13.84 -14.36
N ASP A 62 8.32 -14.14 -14.92
CA ASP A 62 9.46 -14.59 -14.12
C ASP A 62 9.96 -13.44 -13.23
N GLY A 63 10.51 -13.76 -12.06
CA GLY A 63 10.80 -12.77 -11.02
C GLY A 63 9.60 -12.46 -10.12
N PHE A 64 8.42 -13.01 -10.40
CA PHE A 64 7.23 -12.90 -9.55
C PHE A 64 6.72 -14.28 -9.15
N TYR A 65 6.59 -14.53 -7.85
CA TYR A 65 6.23 -15.84 -7.31
C TYR A 65 5.14 -15.74 -6.22
N ASN A 66 4.63 -16.90 -5.79
CA ASN A 66 3.57 -16.98 -4.77
C ASN A 66 2.32 -16.15 -5.15
N ALA A 67 2.04 -16.07 -6.46
CA ALA A 67 0.92 -15.30 -6.99
C ALA A 67 -0.42 -15.91 -6.55
N LYS A 68 -1.31 -15.06 -6.04
CA LYS A 68 -2.63 -15.39 -5.52
C LYS A 68 -3.66 -14.37 -6.03
N PRO A 69 -4.51 -14.73 -7.00
CA PRO A 69 -5.60 -13.87 -7.44
C PRO A 69 -6.63 -13.64 -6.35
N MET A 70 -7.27 -12.47 -6.40
CA MET A 70 -8.45 -12.14 -5.62
C MET A 70 -9.70 -12.66 -6.35
N PRO A 71 -10.56 -13.47 -5.69
CA PRO A 71 -11.88 -13.80 -6.22
C PRO A 71 -12.68 -12.53 -6.48
N LYS A 72 -13.38 -12.49 -7.63
CA LYS A 72 -14.14 -11.32 -8.06
C LYS A 72 -15.61 -11.72 -8.25
N PRO A 73 -16.57 -11.11 -7.52
CA PRO A 73 -17.98 -11.40 -7.68
C PRO A 73 -18.44 -11.24 -9.14
N GLY A 74 -19.20 -12.20 -9.65
CA GLY A 74 -19.67 -12.20 -11.04
C GLY A 74 -18.65 -12.71 -12.08
N TRP A 75 -17.44 -13.08 -11.67
CA TRP A 75 -16.41 -13.66 -12.54
C TRP A 75 -15.99 -15.04 -12.04
N GLN A 76 -15.87 -16.00 -12.96
CA GLN A 76 -15.25 -17.28 -12.67
C GLN A 76 -13.73 -17.12 -12.65
N LEU A 77 -13.10 -17.53 -11.56
CA LEU A 77 -11.65 -17.51 -11.42
C LEU A 77 -11.06 -18.90 -11.71
N ALA A 78 -10.02 -18.94 -12.53
CA ALA A 78 -9.18 -20.12 -12.78
C ALA A 78 -7.70 -19.72 -12.79
N THR A 79 -6.84 -20.68 -12.46
CA THR A 79 -5.38 -20.50 -12.50
C THR A 79 -4.71 -21.71 -13.14
N THR A 80 -3.67 -21.47 -13.92
CA THR A 80 -2.77 -22.52 -14.42
C THR A 80 -1.47 -22.46 -13.64
N THR A 81 -1.11 -23.59 -13.02
CA THR A 81 0.17 -23.78 -12.32
C THR A 81 1.20 -24.35 -13.27
N GLY A 82 2.46 -23.94 -13.10
CA GLY A 82 3.59 -24.47 -13.86
C GLY A 82 4.92 -24.19 -13.15
N PRO A 83 6.02 -24.77 -13.68
CA PRO A 83 7.34 -24.60 -13.10
C PRO A 83 7.81 -23.14 -13.18
N TYR A 84 8.56 -22.71 -12.18
CA TYR A 84 9.33 -21.48 -12.26
C TYR A 84 10.64 -21.72 -13.01
N ALA A 85 11.18 -20.69 -13.68
CA ALA A 85 12.49 -20.77 -14.34
C ALA A 85 13.64 -21.14 -13.37
N ARG A 86 13.50 -20.73 -12.10
CA ARG A 86 14.36 -21.13 -10.98
C ARG A 86 13.53 -21.26 -9.70
N PRO A 87 13.96 -22.05 -8.71
CA PRO A 87 13.28 -22.12 -7.43
C PRO A 87 13.37 -20.78 -6.67
N TYR A 88 12.30 -20.43 -5.96
CA TYR A 88 12.29 -19.31 -5.00
C TYR A 88 12.32 -19.84 -3.57
N ASP A 89 12.96 -19.11 -2.65
CA ASP A 89 12.78 -19.37 -1.21
C ASP A 89 11.52 -18.64 -0.71
N ASN A 90 10.67 -19.38 -0.01
CA ASN A 90 9.52 -18.85 0.69
C ASN A 90 9.59 -19.29 2.15
N HIS A 91 10.28 -18.49 2.96
CA HIS A 91 10.49 -18.75 4.39
C HIS A 91 11.14 -20.12 4.65
N GLY A 92 12.23 -20.43 3.93
CA GLY A 92 12.95 -21.71 4.05
C GLY A 92 12.31 -22.86 3.26
N THR A 93 11.19 -22.62 2.58
CA THR A 93 10.56 -23.60 1.69
C THR A 93 10.89 -23.27 0.24
N ALA A 94 11.61 -24.17 -0.43
CA ALA A 94 11.86 -24.05 -1.86
C ALA A 94 10.56 -24.23 -2.67
N MET A 95 10.18 -23.20 -3.43
CA MET A 95 9.07 -23.23 -4.36
C MET A 95 9.59 -23.42 -5.78
N THR A 96 9.32 -24.58 -6.38
CA THR A 96 9.75 -24.91 -7.76
C THR A 96 8.67 -24.63 -8.80
N GLU A 97 7.42 -24.45 -8.38
CA GLU A 97 6.27 -24.20 -9.24
C GLU A 97 5.25 -23.27 -8.56
N GLY A 98 4.37 -22.69 -9.36
CA GLY A 98 3.27 -21.86 -8.89
C GLY A 98 2.41 -21.33 -10.03
N VAL A 99 1.53 -20.37 -9.73
CA VAL A 99 0.61 -19.79 -10.72
C VAL A 99 1.39 -19.08 -11.81
N ARG A 100 1.15 -19.47 -13.07
CA ARG A 100 1.75 -18.90 -14.29
C ARG A 100 0.75 -18.13 -15.14
N GLU A 101 -0.53 -18.46 -15.02
CA GLU A 101 -1.61 -17.71 -15.65
C GLU A 101 -2.82 -17.65 -14.70
N ILE A 102 -3.48 -16.49 -14.71
CA ILE A 102 -4.75 -16.26 -14.03
C ILE A 102 -5.79 -15.90 -15.09
N THR A 103 -6.97 -16.51 -15.00
CA THR A 103 -8.11 -16.19 -15.86
C THR A 103 -9.32 -15.81 -15.01
N TRP A 104 -9.89 -14.64 -15.28
CA TRP A 104 -11.24 -14.27 -14.85
C TRP A 104 -12.15 -14.33 -16.07
N SER A 105 -13.20 -15.15 -16.05
CA SER A 105 -14.09 -15.36 -17.20
C SER A 105 -15.58 -15.33 -16.84
N GLY A 106 -16.43 -15.21 -17.86
CA GLY A 106 -17.89 -15.25 -17.72
C GLY A 106 -18.50 -14.01 -17.06
N GLY A 107 -17.69 -13.00 -16.77
CA GLY A 107 -18.16 -11.72 -16.25
C GLY A 107 -18.52 -10.74 -17.36
N GLU A 108 -18.73 -9.49 -16.96
CA GLU A 108 -19.10 -8.42 -17.87
C GLU A 108 -18.46 -7.11 -17.38
N LEU A 109 -17.59 -6.54 -18.21
CA LEU A 109 -17.18 -5.14 -18.08
C LEU A 109 -17.63 -4.41 -19.35
N PRO A 110 -18.71 -3.61 -19.28
CA PRO A 110 -19.15 -2.77 -20.40
C PRO A 110 -18.07 -1.78 -20.83
N ASP A 111 -18.09 -1.40 -22.11
CA ASP A 111 -17.06 -0.53 -22.69
C ASP A 111 -16.99 0.86 -22.05
N ASP A 112 -18.13 1.39 -21.60
CA ASP A 112 -18.21 2.71 -20.98
C ASP A 112 -17.58 2.78 -19.57
N TRP A 113 -17.26 1.62 -18.96
CA TRP A 113 -16.83 1.51 -17.58
C TRP A 113 -15.44 0.89 -17.47
N TYR A 114 -14.76 1.21 -16.36
CA TYR A 114 -13.50 0.58 -15.98
C TYR A 114 -13.72 -0.36 -14.80
N ASP A 115 -12.80 -1.31 -14.62
CA ASP A 115 -12.78 -2.21 -13.47
C ASP A 115 -11.35 -2.63 -13.10
N GLU A 116 -11.22 -3.27 -11.94
CA GLU A 116 -9.95 -3.73 -11.39
C GLU A 116 -9.93 -5.24 -11.17
N PHE A 117 -8.79 -5.82 -11.52
CA PHE A 117 -8.49 -7.24 -11.34
C PHE A 117 -7.21 -7.36 -10.52
N VAL A 118 -7.32 -8.01 -9.36
CA VAL A 118 -6.31 -7.92 -8.31
C VAL A 118 -5.66 -9.27 -8.09
N LEU A 119 -4.34 -9.28 -8.00
CA LEU A 119 -3.59 -10.39 -7.41
C LEU A 119 -2.56 -9.86 -6.42
N ARG A 120 -2.11 -10.74 -5.52
CA ARG A 120 -0.90 -10.49 -4.72
C ARG A 120 0.17 -11.52 -5.05
N GLY A 121 1.42 -11.19 -4.82
CA GLY A 121 2.55 -12.13 -4.88
C GLY A 121 3.81 -11.44 -4.38
N THR A 122 4.95 -12.05 -4.66
CA THR A 122 6.24 -11.58 -4.16
C THR A 122 7.21 -11.39 -5.32
N ILE A 123 7.94 -10.28 -5.28
CA ILE A 123 9.02 -9.99 -6.23
C ILE A 123 10.26 -10.72 -5.71
N GLY A 124 10.93 -11.49 -6.56
CA GLY A 124 12.16 -12.19 -6.17
C GLY A 124 13.23 -11.19 -5.68
N PRO A 125 13.92 -11.44 -4.55
CA PRO A 125 14.99 -10.57 -4.05
C PRO A 125 16.18 -10.45 -5.01
N GLU A 126 16.38 -11.48 -5.81
CA GLU A 126 17.29 -11.57 -6.97
C GLU A 126 16.98 -10.66 -8.18
N VAL A 127 15.79 -10.03 -8.25
CA VAL A 127 15.39 -9.25 -9.42
C VAL A 127 16.13 -7.92 -9.34
N ALA A 128 16.90 -7.61 -10.38
CA ALA A 128 17.77 -6.44 -10.37
C ALA A 128 16.95 -5.14 -10.26
N PRO A 129 17.39 -4.17 -9.45
CA PRO A 129 16.84 -2.82 -9.48
C PRO A 129 16.92 -2.23 -10.88
N GLY A 130 15.86 -1.55 -11.31
CA GLY A 130 15.68 -1.05 -12.68
C GLY A 130 15.16 -2.09 -13.68
N ALA A 131 14.99 -3.36 -13.28
CA ALA A 131 14.32 -4.35 -14.12
C ALA A 131 12.80 -4.09 -14.14
N ALA A 132 12.17 -4.35 -15.28
CA ALA A 132 10.73 -4.32 -15.44
C ALA A 132 10.15 -5.74 -15.44
N LEU A 133 9.14 -5.98 -14.59
CA LEU A 133 8.32 -7.19 -14.63
C LEU A 133 7.02 -6.87 -15.38
N TYR A 134 6.83 -7.48 -16.53
CA TYR A 134 5.65 -7.29 -17.36
C TYR A 134 4.56 -8.31 -17.01
N PHE A 135 3.31 -7.89 -16.95
CA PHE A 135 2.14 -8.74 -16.74
C PHE A 135 1.31 -8.81 -18.02
N PRO A 136 1.74 -9.56 -19.06
CA PRO A 136 1.00 -9.69 -20.30
C PRO A 136 -0.47 -10.00 -20.04
N THR A 137 -1.34 -9.17 -20.59
CA THR A 137 -2.78 -9.22 -20.31
C THR A 137 -3.54 -9.33 -21.62
N VAL A 138 -4.36 -10.36 -21.75
CA VAL A 138 -5.28 -10.55 -22.88
C VAL A 138 -6.69 -10.32 -22.40
N GLN A 139 -7.37 -9.42 -23.09
CA GLN A 139 -8.77 -9.06 -22.88
C GLN A 139 -9.57 -9.64 -24.03
N GLU A 140 -10.51 -10.55 -23.73
CA GLU A 140 -11.41 -11.10 -24.73
C GLU A 140 -12.80 -10.48 -24.55
N CYS A 141 -13.35 -10.03 -25.66
CA CYS A 141 -14.64 -9.39 -25.77
C CYS A 141 -15.53 -10.15 -26.77
N ASP A 142 -16.81 -9.78 -26.87
CA ASP A 142 -17.76 -10.44 -27.78
C ASP A 142 -17.36 -10.26 -29.26
N GLY A 143 -16.57 -11.20 -29.79
CA GLY A 143 -16.06 -11.21 -31.16
C GLY A 143 -14.82 -10.34 -31.41
N ALA A 144 -14.17 -9.82 -30.37
CA ALA A 144 -12.99 -8.98 -30.44
C ALA A 144 -12.00 -9.31 -29.31
N ALA A 145 -10.76 -8.84 -29.41
CA ALA A 145 -9.76 -8.99 -28.36
C ALA A 145 -8.78 -7.82 -28.35
N ALA A 146 -8.23 -7.50 -27.18
CA ALA A 146 -7.10 -6.60 -27.01
C ALA A 146 -5.95 -7.34 -26.31
N GLU A 147 -4.76 -7.28 -26.90
CA GLU A 147 -3.57 -8.01 -26.43
C GLU A 147 -2.51 -7.04 -25.89
N TRP A 148 -2.54 -6.79 -24.60
CA TRP A 148 -1.57 -5.96 -23.87
C TRP A 148 -0.36 -6.81 -23.50
N THR A 149 0.41 -7.24 -24.50
CA THR A 149 1.46 -8.26 -24.35
C THR A 149 2.86 -7.79 -24.74
N ASP A 150 3.01 -6.57 -25.27
CA ASP A 150 4.33 -6.04 -25.64
C ASP A 150 5.17 -5.75 -24.39
N ALA A 151 6.19 -6.59 -24.18
CA ALA A 151 7.16 -6.52 -23.08
C ALA A 151 8.53 -5.96 -23.53
N SER A 152 8.59 -5.22 -24.65
CA SER A 152 9.84 -4.66 -25.19
C SER A 152 10.38 -3.47 -24.39
N GLY A 153 9.54 -2.85 -23.55
CA GLY A 153 9.85 -1.60 -22.85
C GLY A 153 9.72 -0.34 -23.71
N ASN A 154 9.24 -0.47 -24.95
CA ASN A 154 8.92 0.68 -25.79
C ASN A 154 7.66 1.39 -25.29
N ALA A 155 7.81 2.60 -24.75
CA ALA A 155 6.68 3.42 -24.27
C ALA A 155 5.70 3.84 -25.39
N ALA A 156 6.11 3.75 -26.65
CA ALA A 156 5.27 4.03 -27.82
C ALA A 156 4.71 2.76 -28.48
N ALA A 157 4.87 1.59 -27.86
CA ALA A 157 4.19 0.38 -28.31
C ALA A 157 2.68 0.60 -28.33
N GLU A 158 2.01 0.00 -29.32
CA GLU A 158 0.56 0.12 -29.48
C GLU A 158 -0.19 -0.57 -28.34
N ASN A 159 0.28 -1.75 -27.92
CA ASN A 159 -0.34 -2.52 -26.84
C ASN A 159 0.71 -2.96 -25.80
N PRO A 160 1.25 -2.01 -25.01
CA PRO A 160 2.26 -2.32 -24.00
C PRO A 160 1.66 -3.19 -22.89
N ALA A 161 2.41 -4.19 -22.46
CA ALA A 161 2.05 -4.96 -21.28
C ALA A 161 2.17 -4.08 -20.02
N PRO A 162 1.26 -4.22 -19.05
CA PRO A 162 1.38 -3.57 -17.74
C PRO A 162 2.72 -3.93 -17.09
N ALA A 163 3.50 -2.92 -16.71
CA ALA A 163 4.86 -3.11 -16.23
C ALA A 163 5.03 -2.62 -14.78
N LEU A 164 5.71 -3.44 -13.98
CA LEU A 164 6.18 -3.10 -12.65
C LEU A 164 7.69 -2.85 -12.71
N GLN A 165 8.11 -1.63 -12.42
CA GLN A 165 9.53 -1.31 -12.24
C GLN A 165 9.98 -1.76 -10.86
N VAL A 166 11.03 -2.59 -10.85
CA VAL A 166 11.63 -3.07 -9.61
C VAL A 166 12.61 -2.03 -9.13
N THR A 167 12.40 -1.52 -7.93
CA THR A 167 13.34 -0.59 -7.29
C THR A 167 14.35 -1.36 -6.46
N GLU A 168 15.36 -0.66 -5.95
CA GLU A 168 16.30 -1.24 -4.98
C GLU A 168 15.54 -1.97 -3.87
N ALA A 169 16.01 -3.18 -3.55
CA ALA A 169 15.64 -3.80 -2.29
C ALA A 169 15.96 -2.78 -1.21
N ALA A 170 15.05 -2.62 -0.24
CA ALA A 170 15.32 -1.72 0.87
C ALA A 170 16.66 -2.14 1.51
N ASP A 171 17.62 -1.21 1.55
CA ASP A 171 19.04 -1.48 1.78
C ASP A 171 19.21 -2.28 3.08
N HIS A 172 19.69 -3.53 2.97
CA HIS A 172 20.15 -4.30 4.12
C HIS A 172 21.60 -3.91 4.40
N GLY A 173 21.81 -2.65 4.80
CA GLY A 173 23.01 -2.30 5.56
C GLY A 173 23.04 -3.14 6.83
N ASP A 174 24.22 -3.65 7.20
CA ASP A 174 24.46 -4.30 8.49
C ASP A 174 23.99 -3.37 9.62
N GLY A 175 22.75 -3.62 10.07
CA GLY A 175 21.93 -2.64 10.77
C GLY A 175 20.46 -3.00 10.57
N HIS A 176 20.03 -4.10 11.19
CA HIS A 176 18.67 -4.65 11.18
C HIS A 176 17.56 -3.60 11.23
N ALA A 177 17.09 -3.14 10.08
CA ALA A 177 15.86 -2.37 9.95
C ALA A 177 15.34 -2.44 8.50
N HIS A 178 14.57 -3.46 8.16
CA HIS A 178 13.42 -3.31 7.25
C HIS A 178 12.37 -4.34 7.65
N GLY A 179 11.50 -3.90 8.55
CA GLY A 179 10.28 -4.61 8.88
C GLY A 179 9.45 -4.81 7.62
N HIS A 180 8.90 -6.01 7.51
CA HIS A 180 7.63 -6.18 6.82
C HIS A 180 6.66 -5.14 7.38
N ASP A 181 6.19 -4.21 6.56
CA ASP A 181 5.00 -3.42 6.87
C ASP A 181 3.79 -4.37 6.89
N ALA A 182 3.68 -5.16 7.96
CA ALA A 182 2.37 -5.39 8.54
C ALA A 182 1.88 -4.00 8.92
N ALA A 183 0.81 -3.53 8.27
CA ALA A 183 0.21 -2.24 8.59
C ALA A 183 0.05 -2.12 10.11
N GLY A 184 0.68 -1.09 10.69
CA GLY A 184 0.71 -0.86 12.13
C GLY A 184 1.78 -1.63 12.93
N ALA A 185 2.87 -2.10 12.32
CA ALA A 185 4.00 -2.69 13.03
C ALA A 185 5.36 -2.18 12.54
N ALA A 186 6.36 -2.14 13.42
CA ALA A 186 7.75 -1.80 13.10
C ALA A 186 8.72 -2.39 14.14
N VAL A 187 10.00 -2.49 13.81
CA VAL A 187 11.07 -2.91 14.74
C VAL A 187 12.14 -1.81 14.76
N LEU A 188 12.58 -1.43 15.96
CA LEU A 188 13.58 -0.40 16.22
C LEU A 188 14.57 -0.93 17.27
N GLY A 189 15.69 -1.50 16.81
CA GLY A 189 16.61 -2.21 17.70
C GLY A 189 15.90 -3.35 18.43
N ASP A 190 15.94 -3.32 19.77
CA ASP A 190 15.27 -4.31 20.62
C ASP A 190 13.76 -4.05 20.82
N LEU A 191 13.24 -2.93 20.33
CA LEU A 191 11.81 -2.61 20.40
C LEU A 191 11.06 -3.19 19.21
N SER A 192 9.93 -3.83 19.47
CA SER A 192 8.96 -4.26 18.48
C SER A 192 7.65 -3.56 18.73
N ILE A 193 7.18 -2.78 17.76
CA ILE A 193 5.88 -2.11 17.75
C ILE A 193 4.92 -2.93 16.90
N ALA A 194 3.70 -3.13 17.39
CA ALA A 194 2.68 -3.90 16.69
C ALA A 194 1.28 -3.37 17.00
N GLY A 195 0.28 -3.88 16.28
CA GLY A 195 -1.12 -3.62 16.59
C GLY A 195 -1.55 -2.15 16.45
N ALA A 196 -0.76 -1.30 15.77
CA ALA A 196 -1.09 0.10 15.67
C ALA A 196 -2.37 0.29 14.86
N SER A 197 -3.32 1.06 15.39
CA SER A 197 -4.62 1.28 14.77
C SER A 197 -5.17 2.65 15.13
N ALA A 198 -5.64 3.37 14.12
CA ALA A 198 -6.34 4.62 14.24
C ALA A 198 -7.85 4.41 14.17
N ARG A 199 -8.62 5.25 14.84
CA ARG A 199 -10.09 5.23 14.76
C ARG A 199 -10.60 6.24 13.73
N ALA A 200 -11.49 5.81 12.83
CA ALA A 200 -12.14 6.73 11.89
C ALA A 200 -12.86 7.86 12.62
N THR A 201 -12.82 9.07 12.04
CA THR A 201 -13.43 10.28 12.61
C THR A 201 -14.46 10.89 11.66
N PRO A 202 -15.54 11.50 12.18
CA PRO A 202 -16.49 12.21 11.33
C PRO A 202 -15.82 13.47 10.73
N PRO A 203 -16.32 13.97 9.58
CA PRO A 203 -15.86 15.23 9.00
C PRO A 203 -15.91 16.38 10.02
N GLY A 204 -14.83 17.15 10.11
CA GLY A 204 -14.71 18.29 11.04
C GLY A 204 -14.34 17.92 12.48
N ALA A 205 -14.08 16.65 12.80
CA ALA A 205 -13.57 16.25 14.11
C ALA A 205 -12.22 16.94 14.39
N PRO A 206 -12.05 17.63 15.54
CA PRO A 206 -10.80 18.32 15.86
C PRO A 206 -9.71 17.37 16.35
N VAL A 207 -10.07 16.14 16.73
CA VAL A 207 -9.20 15.17 17.40
C VAL A 207 -9.42 13.76 16.89
N GLY A 208 -8.38 12.93 16.97
CA GLY A 208 -8.38 11.50 16.65
C GLY A 208 -7.57 10.69 17.67
N GLY A 209 -7.69 9.37 17.63
CA GLY A 209 -6.98 8.47 18.55
C GLY A 209 -6.27 7.34 17.82
N VAL A 210 -5.06 7.03 18.27
CA VAL A 210 -4.27 5.87 17.85
C VAL A 210 -3.88 5.05 19.08
N VAL A 211 -3.97 3.73 18.95
CA VAL A 211 -3.47 2.74 19.92
C VAL A 211 -2.42 1.86 19.24
N LEU A 212 -1.55 1.24 20.02
CA LEU A 212 -0.48 0.33 19.59
C LEU A 212 0.03 -0.49 20.78
N ASP A 213 0.78 -1.55 20.48
CA ASP A 213 1.54 -2.35 21.44
C ASP A 213 3.04 -2.15 21.22
N ALA A 214 3.82 -2.17 22.31
CA ALA A 214 5.27 -2.15 22.26
C ALA A 214 5.86 -3.27 23.13
N THR A 215 6.73 -4.09 22.54
CA THR A 215 7.52 -5.11 23.23
C THR A 215 8.98 -4.67 23.25
N ASN A 216 9.58 -4.55 24.42
CA ASN A 216 11.00 -4.29 24.59
C ASN A 216 11.73 -5.61 24.90
N LYS A 217 12.54 -6.10 23.96
CA LYS A 217 13.35 -7.32 24.11
C LYS A 217 14.75 -7.04 24.66
N GLY A 218 15.06 -5.78 24.93
CA GLY A 218 16.36 -5.32 25.37
C GLY A 218 16.54 -5.45 26.88
N ALA A 219 17.76 -5.18 27.32
CA ALA A 219 18.14 -5.24 28.73
C ALA A 219 17.94 -3.91 29.50
N ALA A 220 17.60 -2.82 28.79
CA ALA A 220 17.37 -1.50 29.36
C ALA A 220 15.93 -1.03 29.09
N ASP A 221 15.37 -0.29 30.05
CA ASP A 221 14.08 0.36 29.87
C ASP A 221 14.16 1.39 28.73
N ASP A 222 13.06 1.58 28.02
CA ASP A 222 12.90 2.68 27.06
C ASP A 222 11.56 3.38 27.32
N ARG A 223 11.32 4.45 26.57
CA ARG A 223 10.16 5.29 26.73
C ARG A 223 9.79 5.97 25.43
N LEU A 224 8.53 5.89 25.04
CA LEU A 224 8.00 6.74 23.97
C LEU A 224 7.85 8.17 24.52
N VAL A 225 8.67 9.10 24.03
CA VAL A 225 8.69 10.50 24.51
C VAL A 225 7.91 11.45 23.62
N SER A 226 7.71 11.12 22.34
CA SER A 226 6.88 11.92 21.44
C SER A 226 6.43 11.11 20.22
N ALA A 227 5.39 11.59 19.55
CA ALA A 227 4.98 11.12 18.24
C ALA A 227 4.64 12.30 17.32
N SER A 228 4.64 12.08 16.01
CA SER A 228 4.24 13.09 15.03
C SER A 228 3.59 12.47 13.79
N THR A 229 2.74 13.24 13.12
CA THR A 229 2.12 12.84 11.86
C THR A 229 1.77 14.09 11.03
N PRO A 230 1.89 14.05 9.69
CA PRO A 230 1.47 15.15 8.84
C PRO A 230 -0.04 15.40 8.87
N VAL A 231 -0.88 14.45 9.32
CA VAL A 231 -2.35 14.57 9.29
C VAL A 231 -2.93 15.37 10.48
N ALA A 232 -2.11 15.72 11.46
CA ALA A 232 -2.47 16.46 12.67
C ALA A 232 -1.50 17.63 12.91
N GLY A 233 -1.91 18.62 13.69
CA GLY A 233 -1.02 19.72 14.13
C GLY A 233 -0.01 19.26 15.17
N ARG A 234 -0.42 18.35 16.07
CA ARG A 234 0.45 17.70 17.06
C ARG A 234 -0.11 16.35 17.51
N VAL A 235 0.75 15.53 18.12
CA VAL A 235 0.36 14.28 18.77
C VAL A 235 0.79 14.35 20.23
N GLU A 236 -0.13 14.01 21.12
CA GLU A 236 0.10 13.95 22.56
C GLU A 236 -0.11 12.52 23.07
N ILE A 237 0.61 12.13 24.11
CA ILE A 237 0.41 10.83 24.79
C ILE A 237 -0.56 11.08 25.95
N HIS A 238 -1.68 10.36 25.97
CA HIS A 238 -2.74 10.57 26.95
C HIS A 238 -3.08 9.27 27.68
N GLU A 239 -3.61 9.38 28.88
CA GLU A 239 -4.21 8.29 29.63
C GLU A 239 -5.59 8.67 30.16
N MET A 240 -6.41 7.68 30.46
CA MET A 240 -7.61 7.86 31.26
C MET A 240 -7.28 7.52 32.71
N ALA A 241 -7.39 8.49 33.61
CA ALA A 241 -7.18 8.31 35.04
C ALA A 241 -8.45 8.68 35.81
N MET A 242 -8.73 7.97 36.90
CA MET A 242 -9.79 8.36 37.83
C MET A 242 -9.29 9.52 38.69
N GLU A 243 -9.96 10.66 38.61
CA GLU A 243 -9.78 11.78 39.53
C GLU A 243 -11.04 11.86 40.41
N GLY A 244 -10.98 11.21 41.58
CA GLY A 244 -12.17 10.93 42.38
C GLY A 244 -13.08 9.93 41.64
N ASP A 245 -14.35 10.28 41.49
CA ASP A 245 -15.36 9.46 40.79
C ASP A 245 -15.47 9.77 39.28
N ILE A 246 -14.61 10.64 38.74
CA ILE A 246 -14.65 11.07 37.34
C ILE A 246 -13.46 10.50 36.59
N MET A 247 -13.74 9.77 35.51
CA MET A 247 -12.72 9.37 34.54
C MET A 247 -12.31 10.58 33.69
N ARG A 248 -11.06 11.02 33.82
CA ARG A 248 -10.51 12.15 33.07
C ARG A 248 -9.39 11.72 32.15
N MET A 249 -9.36 12.33 30.98
CA MET A 249 -8.25 12.21 30.05
C MET A 249 -7.14 13.18 30.48
N ARG A 250 -5.91 12.69 30.63
CA ARG A 250 -4.76 13.47 31.09
C ARG A 250 -3.55 13.23 30.18
N PRO A 251 -2.81 14.27 29.76
CA PRO A 251 -1.57 14.09 29.06
C PRO A 251 -0.49 13.47 29.96
N LEU A 252 0.37 12.64 29.37
CA LEU A 252 1.56 12.07 29.96
C LEU A 252 2.79 12.81 29.42
N PRO A 253 3.17 13.97 30.02
CA PRO A 253 4.28 14.78 29.53
C PRO A 253 5.62 14.06 29.65
N ASP A 254 5.73 13.18 30.65
CA ASP A 254 6.91 12.37 30.87
C ASP A 254 6.98 11.17 29.92
N GLY A 255 6.06 11.00 28.97
CA GLY A 255 6.05 9.91 27.99
C GLY A 255 5.41 8.60 28.46
N TRP A 256 5.44 7.58 27.59
CA TRP A 256 4.91 6.24 27.85
C TRP A 256 6.03 5.21 28.04
N PRO A 257 6.21 4.65 29.25
CA PRO A 257 7.32 3.75 29.56
C PRO A 257 7.14 2.38 28.89
N VAL A 258 8.25 1.83 28.38
CA VAL A 258 8.37 0.49 27.79
C VAL A 258 9.51 -0.26 28.51
N PRO A 259 9.26 -0.86 29.69
CA PRO A 259 10.30 -1.47 30.49
C PRO A 259 10.99 -2.66 29.80
N ALA A 260 12.25 -2.92 30.16
CA ALA A 260 13.03 -4.04 29.64
C ALA A 260 12.30 -5.38 29.82
N GLY A 261 12.26 -6.20 28.76
CA GLY A 261 11.64 -7.53 28.77
C GLY A 261 10.10 -7.53 28.86
N GLN A 262 9.44 -6.38 28.77
CA GLN A 262 7.99 -6.27 28.88
C GLN A 262 7.31 -5.98 27.53
N THR A 263 6.04 -6.37 27.45
CA THR A 263 5.10 -5.88 26.45
C THR A 263 4.08 -4.98 27.13
N VAL A 264 3.90 -3.78 26.61
CA VAL A 264 2.92 -2.79 27.09
C VAL A 264 1.98 -2.41 25.95
N SER A 265 0.71 -2.15 26.29
CA SER A 265 -0.36 -1.92 25.32
C SER A 265 -1.09 -0.61 25.58
N MET A 266 -1.29 0.17 24.52
CA MET A 266 -2.25 1.26 24.50
C MET A 266 -3.63 0.71 24.12
N GLN A 267 -4.67 1.20 24.78
CA GLN A 267 -6.04 0.72 24.57
C GLN A 267 -7.04 1.88 24.61
N ALA A 268 -8.12 1.73 23.85
CA ALA A 268 -9.22 2.68 23.88
C ALA A 268 -9.84 2.72 25.30
N GLY A 269 -9.84 3.90 25.93
CA GLY A 269 -10.28 4.05 27.32
C GLY A 269 -9.15 3.90 28.36
N GLY A 270 -7.91 3.71 27.92
CA GLY A 270 -6.69 3.75 28.74
C GLY A 270 -5.66 4.71 28.13
N GLN A 271 -4.41 4.26 28.06
CA GLN A 271 -3.34 5.01 27.38
C GLN A 271 -3.52 4.98 25.86
N HIS A 272 -3.31 6.11 25.19
CA HIS A 272 -3.42 6.25 23.73
C HIS A 272 -2.65 7.48 23.22
N LEU A 273 -2.41 7.52 21.92
CA LEU A 273 -1.93 8.71 21.22
C LEU A 273 -3.14 9.55 20.78
N MET A 274 -3.20 10.78 21.24
CA MET A 274 -4.21 11.76 20.87
C MET A 274 -3.69 12.66 19.76
N LEU A 275 -4.32 12.60 18.59
CA LEU A 275 -4.02 13.45 17.45
C LEU A 275 -4.84 14.72 17.59
N MET A 276 -4.18 15.86 17.76
CA MET A 276 -4.83 17.16 17.97
C MET A 276 -4.73 17.99 16.70
N GLU A 277 -5.76 18.80 16.44
CA GLU A 277 -5.83 19.68 15.26
C GLU A 277 -5.74 18.87 13.96
N LEU A 278 -6.64 17.88 13.83
CA LEU A 278 -6.74 17.09 12.60
C LEU A 278 -6.98 18.00 11.39
N LYS A 279 -6.20 17.78 10.32
CA LYS A 279 -6.30 18.55 9.07
C LYS A 279 -7.40 18.03 8.13
N GLY A 280 -7.96 16.86 8.45
CA GLY A 280 -9.03 16.19 7.72
C GLY A 280 -9.56 14.98 8.49
N PRO A 281 -10.66 14.36 8.04
CA PRO A 281 -11.19 13.17 8.68
C PRO A 281 -10.23 11.98 8.52
N LEU A 282 -10.18 11.12 9.53
CA LEU A 282 -9.58 9.79 9.41
C LEU A 282 -10.63 8.87 8.80
N VAL A 283 -10.37 8.35 7.60
CA VAL A 283 -11.35 7.57 6.83
C VAL A 283 -11.05 6.08 6.99
N GLU A 284 -12.05 5.31 7.37
CA GLU A 284 -11.95 3.85 7.50
C GLU A 284 -11.40 3.21 6.21
N GLY A 285 -10.50 2.23 6.37
CA GLY A 285 -9.85 1.54 5.26
C GLY A 285 -8.65 2.28 4.67
N GLN A 286 -8.43 3.54 5.04
CA GLN A 286 -7.19 4.26 4.74
C GLN A 286 -6.11 3.97 5.79
N ALA A 287 -4.92 4.55 5.60
CA ALA A 287 -3.86 4.54 6.58
C ALA A 287 -3.25 5.95 6.72
N LEU A 288 -2.68 6.23 7.89
CA LEU A 288 -1.97 7.48 8.15
C LEU A 288 -0.50 7.19 8.52
N PRO A 289 0.45 8.01 8.06
CA PRO A 289 1.84 7.92 8.51
C PRO A 289 1.97 8.43 9.95
N LEU A 290 2.70 7.71 10.80
CA LEU A 290 2.97 8.09 12.19
C LEU A 290 4.46 7.84 12.49
N THR A 291 5.14 8.82 13.05
CA THR A 291 6.51 8.67 13.54
C THR A 291 6.50 8.67 15.06
N LEU A 292 7.11 7.66 15.67
CA LEU A 292 7.32 7.52 17.10
C LEU A 292 8.78 7.84 17.43
N ARG A 293 9.02 8.55 18.54
CA ARG A 293 10.37 8.79 19.07
C ARG A 293 10.49 8.23 20.47
N PHE A 294 11.38 7.27 20.61
CA PHE A 294 11.80 6.67 21.87
C PHE A 294 12.99 7.42 22.47
N GLU A 295 13.11 7.40 23.79
CA GLU A 295 14.16 8.11 24.55
C GLU A 295 15.55 7.56 24.23
N HIS A 296 15.67 6.25 24.06
CA HIS A 296 16.96 5.59 23.83
C HIS A 296 17.06 4.93 22.45
N ALA A 297 16.02 4.24 21.98
CA ALA A 297 16.06 3.53 20.70
C ALA A 297 16.00 4.45 19.47
N GLY A 298 15.55 5.70 19.62
CA GLY A 298 15.45 6.68 18.54
C GLY A 298 14.08 6.72 17.85
N GLU A 299 14.03 7.03 16.56
CA GLU A 299 12.78 7.23 15.82
C GLU A 299 12.41 6.04 14.94
N VAL A 300 11.11 5.76 14.85
CA VAL A 300 10.56 4.74 13.96
C VAL A 300 9.27 5.26 13.29
N ALA A 301 9.17 5.04 11.98
CA ALA A 301 7.99 5.36 11.20
C ALA A 301 7.07 4.14 11.07
N LEU A 302 5.76 4.39 11.09
CA LEU A 302 4.70 3.40 10.99
C LEU A 302 3.65 3.89 9.98
N THR A 303 3.09 2.95 9.23
CA THR A 303 1.86 3.17 8.47
C THR A 303 0.68 2.60 9.28
N VAL A 304 -0.13 3.48 9.88
CA VAL A 304 -1.19 3.10 10.83
C VAL A 304 -2.53 2.96 10.09
N PRO A 305 -3.14 1.76 10.03
CA PRO A 305 -4.45 1.56 9.43
C PRO A 305 -5.56 2.28 10.22
N VAL A 306 -6.56 2.79 9.51
CA VAL A 306 -7.75 3.41 10.10
C VAL A 306 -8.89 2.40 10.12
N GLY A 307 -9.24 1.95 11.32
CA GLY A 307 -10.37 1.06 11.58
C GLY A 307 -11.71 1.80 11.79
N PRO A 308 -12.81 1.06 11.98
CA PRO A 308 -14.15 1.62 12.08
C PRO A 308 -14.33 2.54 13.29
N ALA A 309 -15.16 3.57 13.13
CA ALA A 309 -15.50 4.53 14.19
C ALA A 309 -16.21 3.88 15.40
N GLY A 310 -16.74 2.65 15.27
CA GLY A 310 -17.43 1.91 16.33
C GLY A 310 -16.64 0.74 16.96
N GLY A 311 -15.42 0.46 16.49
CA GLY A 311 -14.67 -0.73 16.91
C GLY A 311 -14.26 -0.69 18.37
N LYS A 312 -14.69 -1.67 19.16
CA LYS A 312 -13.92 -2.06 20.36
C LYS A 312 -12.59 -2.62 19.85
N GLY A 313 -11.47 -2.13 20.38
CA GLY A 313 -10.13 -2.65 20.04
C GLY A 313 -10.13 -4.17 20.06
N ALA A 314 -9.43 -4.79 19.11
CA ALA A 314 -9.33 -6.23 18.99
C ALA A 314 -8.84 -6.82 20.32
N SER A 315 -9.78 -7.28 21.14
CA SER A 315 -9.49 -7.98 22.38
C SER A 315 -9.27 -9.43 22.02
N HIS A 316 -8.04 -9.90 22.18
CA HIS A 316 -7.74 -11.32 22.20
C HIS A 316 -8.48 -11.96 23.38
N ALA A 317 -9.61 -12.62 23.11
CA ALA A 317 -10.19 -13.61 23.99
C ALA A 317 -9.81 -14.99 23.44
N GLY A 318 -8.86 -15.63 24.11
CA GLY A 318 -8.51 -17.02 23.86
C GLY A 318 -9.60 -17.98 24.33
N HIS A 319 -9.64 -19.13 23.68
CA HIS A 319 -10.05 -20.40 24.25
C HIS A 319 -9.24 -21.51 23.56
#